data_AF-A0A2V7IR38-F1
#
_entry.id   AF-A0A2V7IR38-F1
#
_cell.length_a   1.000
_cell.length_b   1.000
_cell.length_c   1.000
_cell.angle_alpha   90.00
_cell.angle_beta   90.00
_cell.angle_gamma   90.00
#
_symmetry.space_group_name_H-M   'P 1'
#
loop_
_entity.id
_entity.type
_entity.pdbx_description
1 polymer ?
#
loop_
_entity_poly.entity_id
_entity_poly.type
_entity_poly.pdbx_seq_one_letter_code
_entity_poly.pdbx_strand_id
1 'polypeptide(L)'
;MTQPSLWRVLEPKWRTALQRIREERSRGGSGKLLTLVIVGVLFWLAVYLLLYLVLRHFRADPDLGSLLAGKVLGVVLLSFIAILVLSNVITALSSFFLAKDLDLLVSAPVDWLRIYLGKLGETLLHSSWMVALMAVPILTAYGVTYRGGPLFVPYAVLTIFPMLVLPAVAGSALTLVLVNIFPARRTR
;
A
#
# COMPACT_ATOMS: atom_id res chain seq x y z
N MET A 1 33.98 14.49 4.37
CA MET A 1 32.60 15.03 4.28
C MET A 1 31.63 13.88 4.57
N THR A 2 31.13 13.82 5.80
CA THR A 2 30.31 12.72 6.34
C THR A 2 28.87 12.85 5.86
N GLN A 3 28.41 11.83 5.13
CA GLN A 3 27.07 11.77 4.54
C GLN A 3 26.01 11.63 5.64
N PRO A 4 24.91 12.42 5.62
CA PRO A 4 23.83 12.24 6.59
C PRO A 4 23.01 10.99 6.26
N SER A 5 22.79 10.16 7.28
CA SER A 5 22.00 8.92 7.26
C SER A 5 20.54 9.15 6.85
N LEU A 6 19.98 8.21 6.08
CA LEU A 6 18.57 8.13 5.63
C LEU A 6 17.52 8.44 6.71
N TRP A 7 17.86 8.20 7.98
CA TRP A 7 17.03 8.48 9.15
C TRP A 7 16.61 9.96 9.28
N ARG A 8 17.49 10.90 8.91
CA ARG A 8 17.22 12.35 9.04
C ARG A 8 16.21 12.88 8.00
N VAL A 9 15.95 12.13 6.93
CA VAL A 9 14.99 12.54 5.89
C VAL A 9 13.56 12.15 6.25
N LEU A 10 13.37 11.08 7.03
CA LEU A 10 12.05 10.58 7.44
C LEU A 10 11.55 11.22 8.74
N GLU A 11 12.45 11.67 9.62
CA GLU A 11 12.13 12.29 10.90
C GLU A 11 11.19 13.51 10.81
N PRO A 12 11.36 14.47 9.87
CA PRO A 12 10.47 15.62 9.79
C PRO A 12 9.05 15.20 9.38
N LYS A 13 8.88 14.25 8.43
CA LYS A 13 7.54 13.80 8.00
C LYS A 13 6.76 13.15 9.15
N TRP A 14 7.42 12.39 10.01
CA TRP A 14 6.80 11.78 11.19
C TRP A 14 6.38 12.82 12.23
N ARG A 15 7.24 13.82 12.48
CA ARG A 15 6.93 14.93 13.39
C ARG A 15 5.82 15.83 12.84
N THR A 16 5.74 16.07 11.54
CA THR A 16 4.64 16.83 10.91
C THR A 16 3.33 16.06 10.96
N ALA A 17 3.33 14.73 10.79
CA ALA A 17 2.14 13.90 10.93
C ALA A 17 1.61 13.92 12.39
N LEU A 18 2.50 13.78 13.36
CA LEU A 18 2.16 13.89 14.79
C LEU A 18 1.71 15.30 15.18
N GLN A 19 2.30 16.34 14.61
CA GLN A 19 1.89 17.73 14.85
C GLN A 19 0.54 18.06 14.20
N ARG A 20 0.25 17.55 12.99
CA ARG A 20 -1.09 17.69 12.36
C ARG A 20 -2.19 17.06 13.20
N ILE A 21 -1.96 15.86 13.72
CA ILE A 21 -2.91 15.19 14.63
C ILE A 21 -3.09 16.01 15.93
N ARG A 22 -2.04 16.68 16.40
CA ARG A 22 -2.06 17.50 17.62
C ARG A 22 -2.70 18.88 17.40
N GLU A 23 -2.54 19.49 16.24
CA GLU A 23 -3.18 20.76 15.84
C GLU A 23 -4.67 20.59 15.50
N GLU A 24 -5.08 19.49 14.87
CA GLU A 24 -6.50 19.18 14.68
C GLU A 24 -7.24 19.01 16.02
N ARG A 25 -6.51 18.55 17.06
CA ARG A 25 -7.02 18.39 18.41
C ARG A 25 -7.17 19.72 19.16
N SER A 26 -6.35 20.73 18.88
CA SER A 26 -6.38 22.03 19.58
C SER A 26 -7.36 23.05 18.99
N ARG A 27 -7.78 22.87 17.73
CA ARG A 27 -8.68 23.81 17.01
C ARG A 27 -10.17 23.46 17.06
N GLY A 28 -10.60 22.48 17.87
CA GLY A 28 -12.02 22.09 18.02
C GLY A 28 -12.47 20.94 17.11
N GLY A 29 -11.55 20.15 16.55
CA GLY A 29 -11.83 19.08 15.57
C GLY A 29 -12.02 17.66 16.13
N SER A 30 -12.03 17.46 17.46
CA SER A 30 -12.08 16.10 18.06
C SER A 30 -13.31 15.29 17.64
N GLY A 31 -14.44 15.94 17.35
CA GLY A 31 -15.66 15.28 16.86
C GLY A 31 -15.51 14.70 15.46
N LYS A 32 -14.79 15.38 14.54
CA LYS A 32 -14.56 14.90 13.17
C LYS A 32 -13.63 13.71 13.14
N LEU A 33 -12.60 13.69 13.99
CA LEU A 33 -11.72 12.52 14.11
C LEU A 33 -12.47 11.32 14.67
N LEU A 34 -13.31 11.54 15.70
CA LEU A 34 -14.13 10.50 16.28
C LEU A 34 -15.12 9.91 15.27
N THR A 35 -15.81 10.75 14.49
CA THR A 35 -16.73 10.27 13.44
C THR A 35 -15.98 9.49 12.36
N LEU A 36 -14.80 9.95 11.94
CA LEU A 36 -13.98 9.24 10.95
C LEU A 36 -13.56 7.86 11.44
N VAL A 37 -13.14 7.75 12.70
CA VAL A 37 -12.76 6.46 13.32
C VAL A 37 -13.97 5.56 13.45
N ILE A 38 -15.12 6.06 13.90
CA ILE A 38 -16.35 5.28 14.03
C ILE A 38 -16.78 4.72 12.67
N VAL A 39 -16.81 5.56 11.63
CA VAL A 39 -17.17 5.13 10.26
C VAL A 39 -16.16 4.11 9.74
N GLY A 40 -14.86 4.34 9.98
CA GLY A 40 -13.80 3.40 9.59
C GLY A 40 -13.96 2.04 10.25
N VAL A 41 -14.21 1.99 11.57
CA VAL A 41 -14.44 0.74 12.32
C VAL A 41 -15.72 0.05 11.87
N LEU A 42 -16.81 0.79 11.64
CA LEU A 42 -18.06 0.23 11.15
C LEU A 42 -17.88 -0.39 9.76
N PHE A 43 -17.15 0.27 8.87
CA PHE A 43 -16.80 -0.26 7.56
C PHE A 43 -15.95 -1.54 7.69
N TRP A 44 -14.94 -1.53 8.56
CA TRP A 44 -14.10 -2.70 8.84
C TRP A 44 -14.92 -3.89 9.35
N LEU A 45 -15.83 -3.65 10.28
CA LEU A 45 -16.74 -4.66 10.82
C LEU A 45 -17.70 -5.19 9.75
N ALA A 46 -18.24 -4.33 8.90
CA ALA A 46 -19.13 -4.73 7.81
C ALA A 46 -18.41 -5.65 6.82
N VAL A 47 -17.18 -5.31 6.41
CA VAL A 47 -16.34 -6.14 5.52
C VAL A 47 -16.06 -7.49 6.18
N TYR A 48 -15.65 -7.49 7.45
CA TYR A 48 -15.41 -8.72 8.21
C TYR A 48 -16.66 -9.61 8.28
N LEU A 49 -17.81 -9.04 8.66
CA LEU A 49 -19.07 -9.77 8.81
C LEU A 49 -19.55 -10.34 7.47
N LEU A 50 -19.45 -9.57 6.39
CA LEU A 50 -19.81 -10.01 5.05
C LEU A 50 -18.96 -11.22 4.63
N LEU A 51 -17.63 -11.11 4.77
CA LEU A 51 -16.72 -12.21 4.45
C LEU A 51 -16.96 -13.42 5.33
N TYR A 52 -17.14 -13.22 6.64
CA TYR A 52 -17.44 -14.29 7.58
C TYR A 52 -18.73 -15.02 7.18
N LEU A 53 -19.78 -14.29 6.81
CA LEU A 53 -21.05 -14.88 6.39
C LEU A 53 -20.90 -15.70 5.11
N VAL A 54 -20.19 -15.17 4.11
CA VAL A 54 -19.90 -15.87 2.84
C VAL A 54 -19.09 -17.14 3.09
N LEU A 55 -18.00 -17.05 3.89
CA LEU A 55 -17.13 -18.18 4.18
C LEU A 55 -17.84 -19.25 5.03
N ARG A 56 -18.70 -18.83 5.95
CA ARG A 56 -19.54 -19.75 6.72
C ARG A 56 -20.54 -20.48 5.81
N HIS A 57 -21.07 -19.80 4.80
CA HIS A 57 -21.95 -20.42 3.81
C HIS A 57 -21.19 -21.44 2.96
N PHE A 58 -20.00 -21.10 2.46
CA PHE A 58 -19.16 -22.04 1.71
C PHE A 58 -18.75 -23.26 2.52
N ARG A 59 -18.51 -23.10 3.82
CA ARG A 59 -18.18 -24.22 4.70
C ARG A 59 -19.31 -25.24 4.86
N ALA A 60 -20.56 -24.86 4.61
CA ALA A 60 -21.68 -25.80 4.71
C ALA A 60 -21.55 -26.96 3.71
N ASP A 61 -20.84 -26.74 2.59
CA ASP A 61 -20.53 -27.76 1.59
C ASP A 61 -19.17 -28.42 1.87
N PRO A 62 -19.13 -29.71 2.27
CA PRO A 62 -17.90 -30.40 2.69
C PRO A 62 -16.84 -30.52 1.60
N ASP A 63 -17.25 -30.70 0.34
CA ASP A 63 -16.34 -31.02 -0.77
C ASP A 63 -15.75 -29.78 -1.45
N LEU A 64 -16.47 -28.65 -1.48
CA LEU A 64 -16.10 -27.46 -2.25
C LEU A 64 -15.76 -26.23 -1.39
N GLY A 65 -16.17 -26.22 -0.11
CA GLY A 65 -16.08 -25.04 0.74
C GLY A 65 -14.66 -24.53 0.99
N SER A 66 -13.70 -25.43 1.22
CA SER A 66 -12.30 -25.07 1.43
C SER A 66 -11.63 -24.57 0.15
N LEU A 67 -11.93 -25.21 -0.99
CA LEU A 67 -11.38 -24.85 -2.29
C LEU A 67 -11.90 -23.48 -2.75
N LEU A 68 -13.20 -23.22 -2.64
CA LEU A 68 -13.80 -21.93 -3.00
C LEU A 68 -13.23 -20.80 -2.15
N ALA A 69 -13.13 -20.99 -0.84
CA ALA A 69 -12.56 -20.00 0.06
C ALA A 69 -11.10 -19.68 -0.28
N GLY A 70 -10.27 -20.70 -0.56
CA GLY A 70 -8.90 -20.49 -1.03
C GLY A 70 -8.86 -19.68 -2.33
N LYS A 71 -9.77 -19.96 -3.27
CA LYS A 71 -9.86 -19.26 -4.55
C LYS A 71 -10.29 -17.81 -4.39
N VAL A 72 -11.27 -17.53 -3.53
CA VAL A 72 -11.70 -16.16 -3.19
C VAL A 72 -10.57 -15.38 -2.56
N LEU A 73 -9.86 -15.96 -1.58
CA LEU A 73 -8.69 -15.33 -0.99
C LEU A 73 -7.63 -15.02 -2.05
N GLY A 74 -7.33 -15.99 -2.92
CA GLY A 74 -6.38 -15.81 -4.01
C GLY A 74 -6.74 -14.66 -4.95
N VAL A 75 -8.01 -14.56 -5.38
CA VAL A 75 -8.48 -13.48 -6.25
C VAL A 75 -8.40 -12.12 -5.55
N VAL A 76 -8.71 -12.05 -4.25
CA VAL A 76 -8.60 -10.82 -3.45
C VAL A 76 -7.15 -10.36 -3.36
N LEU A 77 -6.23 -11.27 -3.02
CA LEU A 77 -4.79 -10.96 -2.94
C LEU A 77 -4.24 -10.55 -4.32
N LEU A 78 -4.62 -11.26 -5.39
CA LEU A 78 -4.24 -10.91 -6.76
C LEU A 78 -4.74 -9.51 -7.15
N SER A 79 -5.97 -9.17 -6.79
CA SER A 79 -6.55 -7.85 -7.06
C SER A 79 -5.78 -6.74 -6.33
N PHE A 80 -5.38 -7.00 -5.08
CA PHE A 80 -4.52 -6.08 -4.33
C PHE A 80 -3.15 -5.89 -4.99
N ILE A 81 -2.50 -6.98 -5.41
CA ILE A 81 -1.24 -6.91 -6.17
C ILE A 81 -1.43 -6.07 -7.44
N ALA A 82 -2.47 -6.34 -8.23
CA ALA A 82 -2.74 -5.64 -9.48
C ALA A 82 -2.94 -4.14 -9.28
N ILE A 83 -3.76 -3.75 -8.29
CA ILE A 83 -4.00 -2.34 -7.94
C ILE A 83 -2.71 -1.68 -7.45
N LEU A 84 -1.91 -2.36 -6.62
CA LEU A 84 -0.63 -1.84 -6.13
C LEU A 84 0.37 -1.62 -7.28
N VAL A 85 0.51 -2.59 -8.19
CA VAL A 85 1.35 -2.44 -9.38
C VAL A 85 0.87 -1.26 -10.22
N LEU A 86 -0.42 -1.23 -10.55
CA LEU A 86 -1.01 -0.19 -11.40
C LEU A 86 -0.84 1.20 -10.78
N SER A 87 -1.13 1.34 -9.48
CA SER A 87 -0.98 2.59 -8.74
C SER A 87 0.48 3.06 -8.75
N ASN A 88 1.44 2.18 -8.47
CA ASN A 88 2.85 2.51 -8.50
C ASN A 88 3.33 2.91 -9.90
N VAL A 89 2.86 2.23 -10.95
CA VAL A 89 3.17 2.58 -12.35
C VAL A 89 2.62 3.96 -12.69
N ILE A 90 1.36 4.25 -12.37
CA ILE A 90 0.74 5.56 -12.64
C ILE A 90 1.49 6.68 -11.90
N THR A 91 1.83 6.49 -10.62
CA THR A 91 2.52 7.54 -9.85
C THR A 91 3.96 7.74 -10.32
N ALA A 92 4.66 6.67 -10.69
CA ALA A 92 5.98 6.76 -11.28
C ALA A 92 5.93 7.45 -12.65
N LEU A 93 4.99 7.09 -13.53
CA LEU A 93 4.76 7.75 -14.80
C LEU A 93 4.46 9.23 -14.63
N SER A 94 3.50 9.59 -13.76
CA SER A 94 3.17 10.98 -13.46
C SER A 94 4.40 11.74 -12.94
N SER A 95 5.21 11.11 -12.09
CA SER A 95 6.45 11.70 -11.60
C SER A 95 7.54 11.90 -12.67
N PHE A 96 7.64 11.01 -13.66
CA PHE A 96 8.59 11.10 -14.77
C PHE A 96 8.09 12.05 -15.88
N PHE A 97 6.78 12.08 -16.16
CA PHE A 97 6.19 12.99 -17.15
C PHE A 97 6.04 14.43 -16.64
N LEU A 98 5.81 14.63 -15.35
CA LEU A 98 5.87 15.97 -14.74
C LEU A 98 7.32 16.45 -14.58
N ALA A 99 8.29 15.53 -14.56
CA ALA A 99 9.70 15.83 -14.74
C ALA A 99 10.08 16.10 -16.22
N LYS A 100 9.12 16.20 -17.14
CA LYS A 100 9.33 16.77 -18.47
C LYS A 100 9.19 18.30 -18.47
N ASP A 101 8.64 18.87 -17.39
CA ASP A 101 8.77 20.31 -17.05
C ASP A 101 10.10 20.62 -16.35
N LEU A 102 11.03 19.66 -16.35
CA LEU A 102 12.30 19.68 -15.64
C LEU A 102 13.47 20.11 -16.52
N ASP A 103 13.22 20.82 -17.61
CA ASP A 103 14.27 21.61 -18.28
C ASP A 103 14.92 22.63 -17.32
N LEU A 104 14.30 22.89 -16.15
CA LEU A 104 14.87 23.71 -15.07
C LEU A 104 15.84 22.98 -14.12
N LEU A 105 15.83 21.65 -14.04
CA LEU A 105 16.59 20.87 -13.03
C LEU A 105 17.79 20.13 -13.64
N VAL A 106 18.04 20.30 -14.93
CA VAL A 106 19.33 20.04 -15.61
C VAL A 106 20.48 20.86 -14.99
N SER A 107 20.17 21.84 -14.14
CA SER A 107 21.11 22.72 -13.45
C SER A 107 21.63 22.19 -12.10
N ALA A 108 21.04 21.13 -11.51
CA ALA A 108 21.41 20.68 -10.16
C ALA A 108 22.00 19.26 -10.16
N PRO A 109 23.16 19.02 -9.50
CA PRO A 109 23.83 17.72 -9.45
C PRO A 109 23.15 16.83 -8.40
N VAL A 110 21.95 16.34 -8.69
CA VAL A 110 21.21 15.47 -7.77
C VAL A 110 21.09 14.07 -8.35
N ASP A 111 21.57 13.10 -7.59
CA ASP A 111 21.66 11.68 -7.93
C ASP A 111 20.25 11.09 -8.19
N TRP A 112 19.95 10.77 -9.45
CA TRP A 112 18.65 10.27 -9.94
C TRP A 112 18.11 9.09 -9.14
N LEU A 113 19.01 8.25 -8.61
CA LEU A 113 18.68 7.08 -7.81
C LEU A 113 18.04 7.44 -6.46
N ARG A 114 18.42 8.58 -5.86
CA ARG A 114 17.91 9.03 -4.55
C ARG A 114 16.51 9.63 -4.67
N ILE A 115 16.23 10.33 -5.76
CA ILE A 115 14.89 10.84 -6.07
C ILE A 115 13.95 9.68 -6.38
N TYR A 116 14.44 8.68 -7.13
CA TYR A 116 13.73 7.43 -7.40
C TYR A 116 13.39 6.69 -6.11
N LEU A 117 14.38 6.41 -5.24
CA LEU A 117 14.16 5.71 -3.98
C LEU A 117 13.25 6.49 -3.01
N GLY A 118 13.35 7.83 -2.99
CA GLY A 118 12.51 8.69 -2.18
C GLY A 118 11.04 8.67 -2.61
N LYS A 119 10.77 8.80 -3.91
CA LYS A 119 9.41 8.70 -4.45
C LYS A 119 8.86 7.29 -4.37
N LEU A 120 9.70 6.27 -4.59
CA LEU A 120 9.33 4.85 -4.43
C LEU A 120 8.84 4.57 -3.01
N GLY A 121 9.59 5.02 -1.99
CA GLY A 121 9.21 4.87 -0.59
C GLY A 121 7.91 5.61 -0.25
N GLU A 122 7.69 6.78 -0.84
CA GLU A 122 6.48 7.56 -0.64
C GLU A 122 5.25 6.92 -1.28
N THR A 123 5.35 6.40 -2.51
CA THR A 123 4.26 5.65 -3.18
C THR A 123 3.98 4.32 -2.52
N LEU A 124 5.03 3.62 -2.07
CA LEU A 124 4.93 2.42 -1.24
C LEU A 124 4.09 2.68 -0.01
N LEU A 125 4.43 3.70 0.78
CA LEU A 125 3.73 3.98 2.03
C LEU A 125 2.29 4.47 1.76
N HIS A 126 2.08 5.32 0.74
CA HIS A 126 0.75 5.87 0.46
C HIS A 126 -0.24 4.88 -0.19
N SER A 127 0.25 3.90 -0.96
CA SER A 127 -0.61 2.90 -1.62
C SER A 127 -0.76 1.64 -0.77
N SER A 128 0.29 1.25 -0.04
CA SER A 128 0.29 0.02 0.76
C SER A 128 -0.47 0.13 2.07
N TRP A 129 -0.56 1.31 2.70
CA TRP A 129 -1.23 1.42 4.00
C TRP A 129 -2.71 1.02 3.93
N MET A 130 -3.40 1.39 2.85
CA MET A 130 -4.82 1.13 2.65
C MET A 130 -5.08 -0.36 2.39
N VAL A 131 -4.22 -0.99 1.57
CA VAL A 131 -4.28 -2.44 1.31
C VAL A 131 -3.93 -3.24 2.56
N ALA A 132 -2.90 -2.85 3.30
CA ALA A 132 -2.52 -3.49 4.55
C ALA A 132 -3.64 -3.42 5.59
N LEU A 133 -4.31 -2.26 5.72
CA LEU A 133 -5.49 -2.12 6.56
C LEU A 133 -6.65 -2.98 6.09
N MET A 134 -6.93 -3.06 4.79
CA MET A 134 -8.02 -3.88 4.26
C MET A 134 -7.76 -5.39 4.46
N ALA A 135 -6.50 -5.81 4.39
CA ALA A 135 -6.11 -7.20 4.59
C ALA A 135 -6.43 -7.72 6.01
N VAL A 136 -6.46 -6.87 7.03
CA VAL A 136 -6.72 -7.29 8.42
C VAL A 136 -8.11 -7.92 8.60
N PRO A 137 -9.25 -7.26 8.30
CA PRO A 137 -10.57 -7.85 8.47
C PRO A 137 -10.75 -9.08 7.56
N ILE A 138 -10.15 -9.08 6.36
CA ILE A 138 -10.17 -10.23 5.46
C ILE A 138 -9.49 -11.43 6.12
N LEU A 139 -8.22 -11.30 6.48
CA LEU A 139 -7.44 -12.40 7.07
C LEU A 139 -8.03 -12.84 8.42
N THR A 140 -8.58 -11.91 9.20
CA THR A 140 -9.29 -12.25 10.45
C THR A 140 -10.52 -13.12 10.18
N ALA A 141 -11.32 -12.80 9.16
CA ALA A 141 -12.48 -13.61 8.79
C ALA A 141 -12.06 -15.04 8.38
N TYR A 142 -10.97 -15.18 7.63
CA TYR A 142 -10.41 -16.50 7.29
C TYR A 142 -9.86 -17.24 8.52
N GLY A 143 -9.09 -16.57 9.38
CA GLY A 143 -8.50 -17.17 10.57
C GLY A 143 -9.54 -17.67 11.57
N VAL A 144 -10.59 -16.88 11.82
CA VAL A 144 -11.71 -17.25 12.70
C VAL A 144 -12.53 -18.37 12.09
N THR A 145 -12.88 -18.28 10.80
CA THR A 145 -13.67 -19.31 10.13
C THR A 145 -12.91 -20.63 10.15
N TYR A 146 -11.66 -20.66 9.64
CA TYR A 146 -10.85 -21.88 9.51
C TYR A 146 -10.10 -22.34 10.75
N ARG A 147 -10.36 -21.72 11.92
CA ARG A 147 -9.69 -22.07 13.19
C ARG A 147 -8.17 -22.15 13.00
N GLY A 148 -7.58 -21.14 12.35
CA GLY A 148 -6.18 -21.16 11.93
C GLY A 148 -5.14 -21.30 13.05
N GLY A 149 -5.56 -21.24 14.31
CA GLY A 149 -4.70 -21.37 15.48
C GLY A 149 -3.76 -20.16 15.66
N PRO A 150 -2.87 -20.19 16.67
CA PRO A 150 -1.97 -19.07 16.97
C PRO A 150 -0.93 -18.82 15.86
N LEU A 151 -0.55 -19.86 15.12
CA LEU A 151 0.40 -19.79 14.01
C LEU A 151 -0.14 -19.04 12.80
N PHE A 152 -1.46 -18.86 12.68
CA PHE A 152 -2.05 -18.14 11.55
C PHE A 152 -1.57 -16.69 11.46
N VAL A 153 -1.42 -16.00 12.60
CA VAL A 153 -1.00 -14.59 12.65
C VAL A 153 0.40 -14.37 12.07
N PRO A 154 1.45 -15.10 12.49
CA PRO A 154 2.78 -14.93 11.89
C PRO A 154 2.80 -15.33 10.40
N TYR A 155 2.09 -16.37 9.97
CA TYR A 155 1.98 -16.73 8.56
C TYR A 155 1.28 -15.64 7.73
N ALA A 156 0.21 -15.05 8.26
CA ALA A 156 -0.50 -13.94 7.63
C ALA A 156 0.43 -12.73 7.43
N VAL A 157 1.20 -12.35 8.46
CA VAL A 157 2.17 -11.25 8.38
C VAL A 157 3.26 -11.56 7.35
N LEU A 158 3.81 -12.78 7.38
CA LEU A 158 4.82 -13.22 6.44
C LEU A 158 4.32 -13.26 4.99
N THR A 159 3.01 -13.42 4.78
CA THR A 159 2.39 -13.39 3.45
C THR A 159 2.15 -11.95 2.97
N ILE A 160 1.71 -11.07 3.86
CA ILE A 160 1.43 -9.66 3.52
C ILE A 160 2.72 -8.90 3.18
N PHE A 161 3.80 -9.15 3.91
CA PHE A 161 5.07 -8.45 3.69
C PHE A 161 5.59 -8.53 2.23
N PRO A 162 5.81 -9.71 1.64
CA PRO A 162 6.23 -9.83 0.24
C PRO A 162 5.14 -9.33 -0.72
N MET A 163 3.85 -9.45 -0.36
CA MET A 163 2.75 -8.93 -1.17
C MET A 163 2.77 -7.40 -1.29
N LEU A 164 3.31 -6.68 -0.30
CA LEU A 164 3.47 -5.23 -0.38
C LEU A 164 4.76 -4.83 -1.11
N VAL A 165 5.83 -5.61 -0.94
CA VAL A 165 7.15 -5.30 -1.52
C VAL A 165 7.19 -5.61 -3.02
N LEU A 166 6.69 -6.77 -3.46
CA LEU A 166 6.78 -7.21 -4.86
C LEU A 166 6.13 -6.24 -5.86
N PRO A 167 4.91 -5.72 -5.63
CA PRO A 167 4.28 -4.77 -6.55
C PRO A 167 5.05 -3.47 -6.70
N ALA A 168 5.72 -3.02 -5.64
CA ALA A 168 6.51 -1.81 -5.68
C ALA A 168 7.79 -2.00 -6.48
N VAL A 169 8.51 -3.10 -6.25
CA VAL A 169 9.69 -3.44 -7.06
C VAL A 169 9.29 -3.65 -8.52
N ALA A 170 8.17 -4.34 -8.77
CA ALA A 170 7.69 -4.60 -10.13
C ALA A 170 7.27 -3.31 -10.86
N GLY A 171 6.48 -2.44 -10.22
CA GLY A 171 6.06 -1.17 -10.81
C GLY A 171 7.24 -0.23 -11.08
N SER A 172 8.24 -0.26 -10.20
CA SER A 172 9.43 0.58 -10.33
C SER A 172 10.43 0.05 -11.37
N ALA A 173 10.56 -1.27 -11.50
CA ALA A 173 11.30 -1.89 -12.59
C ALA A 173 10.62 -1.62 -13.94
N LEU A 174 9.29 -1.73 -14.01
CA LEU A 174 8.53 -1.47 -15.22
C LEU A 174 8.72 -0.04 -15.72
N THR A 175 8.72 0.94 -14.81
CA THR A 175 8.94 2.34 -15.17
C THR A 175 10.37 2.62 -15.62
N LEU A 176 11.38 2.01 -15.00
CA LEU A 176 12.77 2.08 -15.50
C LEU A 176 12.91 1.50 -16.91
N VAL A 177 12.31 0.33 -17.15
CA VAL A 177 12.27 -0.29 -18.49
C VAL A 177 11.57 0.62 -19.48
N LEU A 178 10.43 1.20 -19.12
CA LEU A 178 9.66 2.07 -19.99
C LEU A 178 10.42 3.36 -20.36
N VAL A 179 11.16 3.95 -19.42
CA VAL A 179 12.04 5.11 -19.67
C VAL A 179 13.22 4.74 -20.55
N ASN A 180 13.74 3.52 -20.44
CA ASN A 180 14.83 3.03 -21.28
C ASN A 180 14.38 2.71 -22.72
N ILE A 181 13.16 2.18 -22.89
CA ILE A 181 12.55 1.84 -24.20
C ILE A 181 11.99 3.08 -24.91
N PHE A 182 11.41 4.01 -24.16
CA PHE A 182 11.03 5.34 -24.62
C PHE A 182 11.99 6.38 -24.03
N PRO A 183 13.29 6.37 -24.38
CA PRO A 183 14.12 7.53 -24.11
C PRO A 183 13.47 8.62 -24.95
N ALA A 184 12.97 9.68 -24.30
CA ALA A 184 12.35 10.81 -24.98
C ALA A 184 13.28 11.21 -26.11
N ARG A 185 12.93 10.76 -27.32
CA ARG A 185 13.82 10.88 -28.46
C ARG A 185 13.97 12.37 -28.68
N ARG A 186 15.22 12.78 -28.77
CA ARG A 186 15.67 14.03 -29.38
C ARG A 186 14.86 14.29 -30.65
N THR A 187 13.75 14.99 -30.54
CA THR A 187 13.21 15.75 -31.65
C THR A 187 13.63 17.18 -31.35
N ARG A 188 14.73 17.56 -31.99
CA ARG A 188 15.11 18.94 -32.24
C ARG A 188 13.90 19.75 -32.73
#